data_AF-A0A8J3S290-F1
#
_entry.id   AF-A0A8J3S290-F1
#
_cell.length_a   1.000
_cell.length_b   1.000
_cell.length_c   1.000
_cell.angle_alpha   90.00
_cell.angle_beta   90.00
_cell.angle_gamma   90.00
#
_symmetry.space_group_name_H-M   'P 1'
#
loop_
_entity.id
_entity.type
_entity.pdbx_description
1 polymer ?
#
loop_
_entity_poly.entity_id
_entity_poly.type
_entity_poly.pdbx_seq_one_letter_code
_entity_poly.pdbx_strand_id
1 'polypeptide(L)'
;MSVLIDPPNWPGPRGLLWSHLVSDVSVEELHAFAAALGVPPRAFDRDHYDVPETVYERAIALGAEAVSSRELVTRLTAAGLRRRRIRPSTHRW
;
A
#
# COMPACT_ATOMS: atom_id res chain seq x y z
N MET A 1 -0.78 -1.60 14.79
CA MET A 1 -1.79 -2.64 14.50
C MET A 1 -2.96 -1.96 13.85
N SER A 2 -2.74 -1.58 12.59
CA SER A 2 -3.66 -0.79 11.79
C SER A 2 -3.30 -0.96 10.32
N VAL A 3 -4.30 -0.76 9.47
CA VAL A 3 -4.07 -0.48 8.07
C VAL A 3 -3.55 0.96 7.95
N LEU A 4 -2.48 1.16 7.21
CA LEU A 4 -1.80 2.44 7.05
C LEU A 4 -1.94 2.91 5.61
N ILE A 5 -2.14 4.22 5.41
CA ILE A 5 -2.20 4.85 4.09
C ILE A 5 -1.28 6.08 4.06
N ASP A 6 -0.50 6.24 2.98
CA ASP A 6 0.28 7.47 2.77
C ASP A 6 -0.47 8.53 1.94
N PRO A 7 -0.14 9.82 2.05
CA PRO A 7 -0.76 10.86 1.24
C PRO A 7 -0.60 10.56 -0.25
N PRO A 8 -1.59 10.90 -1.09
CA PRO A 8 -1.53 10.64 -2.52
C PRO A 8 -0.49 11.55 -3.17
N ASN A 9 0.76 11.11 -3.20
CA ASN A 9 1.91 11.88 -3.69
C ASN A 9 2.65 11.17 -4.82
N TRP A 10 2.28 9.92 -5.13
CA TRP A 10 2.90 9.15 -6.17
C TRP A 10 2.26 9.46 -7.54
N PRO A 11 3.01 9.97 -8.52
CA PRO A 11 2.44 10.36 -9.80
C PRO A 11 2.07 9.13 -10.64
N GLY A 12 0.78 9.04 -10.99
CA GLY A 12 0.25 8.04 -11.89
C GLY A 12 -0.15 8.59 -13.26
N PRO A 13 -0.77 7.75 -14.11
CA PRO A 13 -1.22 8.15 -15.43
C PRO A 13 -2.22 9.30 -15.38
N ARG A 14 -2.12 10.23 -16.35
CA ARG A 14 -3.04 11.36 -16.51
C ARG A 14 -3.13 12.30 -15.30
N GLY A 15 -2.04 12.41 -14.52
CA GLY A 15 -1.97 13.33 -13.37
C GLY A 15 -2.69 12.83 -12.12
N LEU A 16 -3.26 11.62 -12.14
CA LEU A 16 -3.87 11.02 -10.97
C LEU A 16 -2.78 10.66 -9.97
N LEU A 17 -2.91 11.13 -8.72
CA LEU A 17 -1.99 10.76 -7.65
C LEU A 17 -2.42 9.45 -6.99
N TRP A 18 -1.44 8.74 -6.45
CA TRP A 18 -1.62 7.43 -5.84
C TRP A 18 -1.04 7.41 -4.43
N SER A 19 -1.71 6.62 -3.60
CA SER A 19 -1.31 6.25 -2.25
C SER A 19 -1.00 4.76 -2.21
N HIS A 20 -0.19 4.38 -1.23
CA HIS A 20 0.07 3.01 -0.85
C HIS A 20 -0.71 2.68 0.42
N LEU A 21 -1.36 1.52 0.42
CA LEU A 21 -2.09 0.98 1.55
C LEU A 21 -1.41 -0.31 2.01
N VAL A 22 -1.10 -0.42 3.30
CA VAL A 22 -0.44 -1.60 3.90
C VAL A 22 -1.10 -1.98 5.22
N SER A 23 -0.81 -3.17 5.71
CA SER A 23 -1.05 -3.56 7.11
C SER A 23 0.30 -3.74 7.82
N ASP A 24 0.37 -3.36 9.10
CA ASP A 24 1.47 -3.70 10.00
C ASP A 24 1.19 -4.97 10.83
N VAL A 25 0.14 -5.73 10.49
CA VAL A 25 -0.32 -6.95 11.17
C VAL A 25 -0.22 -8.17 10.25
N SER A 26 -0.93 -8.16 9.13
CA SER A 26 -0.98 -9.30 8.20
C SER A 26 -1.47 -8.91 6.81
N VAL A 27 -1.15 -9.73 5.81
CA VAL A 27 -1.62 -9.52 4.43
C VAL A 27 -3.14 -9.82 4.34
N GLU A 28 -3.65 -10.72 5.17
CA GLU A 28 -5.06 -11.05 5.27
C GLU A 28 -5.91 -9.86 5.74
N GLU A 29 -5.44 -9.12 6.74
CA GLU A 29 -6.09 -7.88 7.19
C GLU A 29 -6.13 -6.85 6.06
N LEU A 30 -5.00 -6.67 5.37
CA LEU A 30 -4.91 -5.76 4.23
C LEU A 30 -5.90 -6.13 3.12
N HIS A 31 -6.04 -7.41 2.78
CA HIS A 31 -7.01 -7.87 1.78
C HIS A 31 -8.45 -7.63 2.22
N ALA A 32 -8.78 -7.92 3.49
CA ALA A 32 -10.13 -7.68 4.02
C ALA A 32 -10.48 -6.18 3.99
N PHE A 33 -9.54 -5.32 4.38
CA PHE A 33 -9.72 -3.88 4.34
C PHE A 33 -9.87 -3.37 2.90
N ALA A 34 -9.03 -3.81 1.98
CA ALA A 34 -9.10 -3.42 0.57
C ALA A 34 -10.44 -3.83 -0.06
N ALA A 35 -10.96 -5.01 0.28
CA ALA A 35 -12.28 -5.46 -0.17
C ALA A 35 -13.40 -4.57 0.39
N ALA A 36 -13.36 -4.20 1.66
CA ALA A 36 -14.32 -3.27 2.27
C ALA A 36 -14.25 -1.86 1.65
N LEU A 37 -13.04 -1.41 1.27
CA LEU A 37 -12.80 -0.19 0.53
C LEU A 37 -13.24 -0.31 -0.95
N GLY A 38 -13.59 -1.49 -1.45
CA GLY A 38 -13.95 -1.72 -2.86
C GLY A 38 -12.76 -1.59 -3.82
N VAL A 39 -11.54 -1.77 -3.34
CA VAL A 39 -10.32 -1.82 -4.15
C VAL A 39 -10.19 -3.23 -4.75
N PRO A 40 -10.00 -3.36 -6.06
CA PRO A 40 -9.96 -4.67 -6.69
C PRO A 40 -8.67 -5.43 -6.32
N PRO A 41 -8.71 -6.78 -6.16
CA PRO A 41 -7.53 -7.57 -5.80
C PRO A 41 -6.32 -7.38 -6.72
N ARG A 42 -6.54 -7.04 -8.01
CA ARG A 42 -5.47 -6.76 -8.98
C ARG A 42 -4.62 -5.52 -8.68
N ALA A 43 -5.05 -4.68 -7.75
CA ALA A 43 -4.28 -3.51 -7.30
C ALA A 43 -3.27 -3.87 -6.19
N PHE A 44 -3.24 -5.13 -5.75
CA PHE A 44 -2.24 -5.63 -4.82
C PHE A 44 -0.90 -5.88 -5.53
N ASP A 45 0.18 -5.28 -5.03
CA ASP A 45 1.56 -5.58 -5.41
C ASP A 45 2.36 -6.11 -4.22
N ARG A 46 2.31 -7.44 -4.03
CA ARG A 46 3.14 -8.25 -3.13
C ARG A 46 2.97 -8.01 -1.63
N ASP A 47 2.93 -6.76 -1.17
CA ASP A 47 2.83 -6.37 0.24
C ASP A 47 2.03 -5.09 0.49
N HIS A 48 1.52 -4.46 -0.57
CA HIS A 48 0.71 -3.24 -0.49
C HIS A 48 -0.34 -3.22 -1.60
N TYR A 49 -1.33 -2.35 -1.44
CA TYR A 49 -2.21 -1.93 -2.53
C TYR A 49 -1.82 -0.54 -3.01
N ASP A 50 -1.78 -0.35 -4.32
CA ASP A 50 -1.77 0.98 -4.93
C ASP A 50 -3.22 1.45 -5.09
N VAL A 51 -3.55 2.59 -4.50
CA VAL A 51 -4.90 3.15 -4.54
C VAL A 51 -4.89 4.60 -5.05
N PRO A 52 -5.87 5.01 -5.87
CA PRO A 52 -5.90 6.38 -6.39
C PRO A 52 -6.31 7.38 -5.29
N GLU A 53 -5.91 8.64 -5.44
CA GLU A 53 -6.25 9.75 -4.52
C GLU A 53 -7.76 9.84 -4.21
N THR A 54 -8.60 9.41 -5.15
CA THR A 54 -10.07 9.42 -5.03
C THR A 54 -10.62 8.50 -3.94
N VAL A 55 -9.84 7.54 -3.44
CA VAL A 55 -10.26 6.65 -2.35
C VAL A 55 -9.56 6.94 -1.02
N TYR A 56 -8.65 7.92 -0.97
CA TYR A 56 -7.85 8.26 0.20
C TYR A 56 -8.72 8.61 1.42
N GLU A 57 -9.61 9.58 1.27
CA GLU A 57 -10.52 10.02 2.34
C GLU A 57 -11.43 8.89 2.83
N ARG A 58 -11.89 8.02 1.92
CA ARG A 58 -12.71 6.87 2.28
C ARG A 58 -11.90 5.81 3.03
N ALA A 59 -10.62 5.62 2.71
CA ALA A 59 -9.76 4.74 3.47
C ALA A 59 -9.59 5.24 4.91
N ILE A 60 -9.35 6.53 5.11
CA ILE A 60 -9.28 7.14 6.44
C ILE A 60 -10.61 6.97 7.19
N ALA A 61 -11.73 7.25 6.53
CA ALA A 61 -13.06 7.08 7.12
C ALA A 61 -13.38 5.62 7.51
N LEU A 62 -12.80 4.64 6.81
CA LEU A 62 -12.88 3.21 7.15
C LEU A 62 -11.89 2.77 8.24
N GLY A 63 -11.05 3.67 8.74
CA GLY A 63 -10.13 3.42 9.84
C GLY A 63 -8.68 3.20 9.44
N ALA A 64 -8.29 3.51 8.19
CA ALA A 64 -6.86 3.55 7.85
C ALA A 64 -6.18 4.73 8.55
N GLU A 65 -5.00 4.48 9.13
CA GLU A 65 -4.17 5.51 9.75
C GLU A 65 -3.36 6.23 8.66
N ALA A 66 -3.56 7.54 8.53
CA ALA A 66 -2.78 8.37 7.63
C ALA A 66 -1.37 8.59 8.20
N VAL A 67 -0.34 8.12 7.49
CA VAL A 67 1.07 8.22 7.90
C VAL A 67 1.95 8.64 6.73
N SER A 68 3.19 9.08 6.98
CA SER A 68 4.12 9.31 5.87
C SER A 68 4.52 8.01 5.18
N SER A 69 4.88 8.05 3.88
CA SER A 69 5.40 6.87 3.16
C SER A 69 6.61 6.24 3.85
N ARG A 70 7.45 7.06 4.51
CA ARG A 70 8.60 6.59 5.30
C ARG A 70 8.16 5.79 6.52
N GLU A 71 7.16 6.29 7.25
CA GLU A 71 6.60 5.61 8.42
C GLU A 71 5.92 4.31 8.01
N LEU A 72 5.13 4.35 6.92
CA LEU A 72 4.48 3.21 6.32
C LEU A 72 5.47 2.07 6.04
N VAL A 73 6.58 2.37 5.34
CA VAL A 73 7.62 1.38 5.03
C VAL A 73 8.34 0.90 6.30
N THR A 74 8.55 1.78 7.28
CA THR A 74 9.18 1.43 8.56
C THR A 74 8.35 0.39 9.30
N ARG A 75 7.04 0.62 9.47
CA ARG A 75 6.14 -0.31 10.15
C ARG A 75 5.96 -1.61 9.39
N LEU A 76 5.79 -1.56 8.06
CA LEU A 76 5.70 -2.75 7.22
C LEU A 76 6.97 -3.64 7.33
N THR A 77 8.14 -3.00 7.43
CA THR A 77 9.42 -3.71 7.60
C THR A 77 9.53 -4.30 9.01
N ALA A 78 9.15 -3.54 10.04
CA ALA A 78 9.15 -4.02 11.42
C ALA A 78 8.19 -5.21 11.63
N ALA A 79 7.07 -5.24 10.90
CA ALA A 79 6.12 -6.35 10.89
C ALA A 79 6.63 -7.60 10.13
N GLY A 80 7.79 -7.51 9.44
CA GLY A 80 8.33 -8.62 8.64
C GLY A 80 7.56 -8.90 7.34
N LEU A 81 6.65 -8.01 6.94
CA LEU A 81 5.76 -8.20 5.79
C LEU A 81 6.35 -7.65 4.47
N ARG A 82 7.40 -6.81 4.53
CA ARG A 82 8.00 -6.20 3.33
C ARG A 82 8.54 -7.24 2.34
N ARG A 83 8.00 -7.24 1.12
CA ARG A 83 8.42 -8.03 -0.05
C ARG A 83 9.06 -7.16 -1.12
N ARG A 84 10.38 -7.02 -1.07
CA ARG A 84 11.15 -6.29 -2.09
C ARG A 84 11.16 -7.02 -3.44
N ARG A 85 11.21 -6.24 -4.53
CA ARG A 85 11.35 -6.80 -5.88
C ARG A 85 12.81 -7.21 -6.05
N ILE A 86 13.08 -8.50 -6.17
CA ILE A 86 14.42 -8.96 -6.54
C ILE A 86 14.60 -8.62 -8.02
N ARG A 87 15.52 -7.69 -8.32
CA ARG A 87 15.91 -7.46 -9.71
C ARG A 87 16.74 -8.68 -10.15
N PRO A 88 16.44 -9.32 -11.30
CA PRO A 88 17.30 -10.38 -11.80
C PRO A 88 18.71 -9.81 -11.98
N SER A 89 19.71 -10.48 -11.41
CA SER A 89 21.11 -10.17 -11.65
C SER A 89 21.39 -10.39 -13.13
N THR A 90 21.58 -9.32 -13.89
CA THR A 90 22.02 -9.39 -15.28
C THR A 90 23.44 -9.95 -15.31
N HIS A 91 23.58 -11.27 -15.39
CA HIS A 91 24.83 -11.87 -15.85
C HIS A 91 24.87 -11.65 -17.37
N ARG A 92 25.56 -10.58 -17.79
CA ARG A 92 25.99 -10.42 -19.18
C ARG A 92 27.16 -11.39 -19.37
N TRP A 93 27.00 -12.35 -20.28
CA TRP A 93 28.10 -13.07 -20.91
C TRP A 93 28.56 -12.30 -22.13
#